data_AF-A0A136JFF0-F1
#
_entry.id   AF-A0A136JFF0-F1
#
_cell.length_a   1.000
_cell.length_b   1.000
_cell.length_c   1.000
_cell.angle_alpha   90.00
_cell.angle_beta   90.00
_cell.angle_gamma   90.00
#
_symmetry.space_group_name_H-M   'P 1'
#
loop_
_entity.id
_entity.type
_entity.pdbx_description
1 polymer ?
#
loop_
_entity_poly.entity_id
_entity_poly.type
_entity_poly.pdbx_seq_one_letter_code
_entity_poly.pdbx_strand_id
1 'polypeptide(L)'
;MAGHDDTHQRPGLTDHLLHLPDTAALYPRATQSRFLELAGAGRLSRSHLSQWLSQDRLYAQAYVRFIGGLLSLVELPTPIRYGGAAAAHAKIKMRMSMTQTLEWRILEMLRACLENILRELAFFEDTAAEYGIDLASMGPASDAAFGPNETTRGYIDLFDSFGGKVGGGGEDNNSNKDNNKMALLRGLVVLWTTEKVYLDAWLYAAAQGRSSSGGGSSKDVDQDASSEDEDGGALRKAFIPNWTSDEFKTFVEEIRGCLDNFAAVVRQGQDASSDGTEAVAGEVFRQVLLLEEGFWPAVQ
;
A
#
# COMPACT_ATOMS: atom_id res chain seq x y z
N MET A 1 29.99 35.35 18.05
CA MET A 1 30.06 33.88 17.92
C MET A 1 28.63 33.38 17.86
N ALA A 2 28.10 33.22 16.65
CA ALA A 2 26.76 32.64 16.45
C ALA A 2 26.94 31.13 16.36
N GLY A 3 26.44 30.40 17.36
CA GLY A 3 26.33 28.95 17.28
C GLY A 3 25.19 28.62 16.31
N HIS A 4 25.53 28.01 15.18
CA HIS A 4 24.56 27.25 14.39
C HIS A 4 24.23 26.01 15.21
N ASP A 5 23.02 25.98 15.77
CA ASP A 5 22.42 24.77 16.30
C ASP A 5 21.82 24.00 15.11
N ASP A 6 22.67 23.28 14.39
CA ASP A 6 22.25 22.28 13.40
C ASP A 6 21.62 21.12 14.17
N THR A 7 20.37 21.30 14.59
CA THR A 7 19.51 20.20 14.97
C THR A 7 19.25 19.39 13.70
N HIS A 8 20.09 18.37 13.45
CA HIS A 8 19.79 17.35 12.44
C HIS A 8 18.48 16.67 12.83
N GLN A 9 17.37 17.18 12.30
CA GLN A 9 16.06 16.59 12.46
C GLN A 9 16.12 15.19 11.84
N ARG A 10 15.88 14.16 12.67
CA ARG A 10 15.90 12.75 12.23
C ARG A 10 14.96 12.60 11.01
N PRO A 11 15.40 12.00 9.90
CA PRO A 11 14.57 11.84 8.71
C PRO A 11 13.29 11.03 9.02
N GLY A 12 12.27 11.20 8.17
CA GLY A 12 11.04 10.40 8.24
C GLY A 12 11.35 8.90 8.24
N LEU A 13 10.48 8.10 8.87
CA LEU A 13 10.67 6.65 8.87
C LEU A 13 10.66 6.13 7.44
N THR A 14 9.76 6.60 6.58
CA THR A 14 9.72 6.16 5.18
C THR A 14 10.98 6.53 4.41
N ASP A 15 11.53 7.72 4.63
CA ASP A 15 12.79 8.15 4.01
C ASP A 15 13.95 7.25 4.48
N HIS A 16 13.98 6.88 5.75
CA HIS A 16 14.95 5.92 6.27
C HIS A 16 14.83 4.56 5.57
N LEU A 17 13.62 4.02 5.44
CA LEU A 17 13.37 2.72 4.79
C LEU A 17 13.83 2.69 3.32
N LEU A 18 13.55 3.74 2.55
CA LEU A 18 13.98 3.83 1.15
C LEU A 18 15.51 3.87 0.98
N HIS A 19 16.23 4.30 2.01
CA HIS A 19 17.70 4.41 1.99
C HIS A 19 18.41 3.26 2.74
N LEU A 20 17.69 2.21 3.15
CA LEU A 20 18.29 1.04 3.78
C LEU A 20 19.23 0.32 2.79
N PRO A 21 20.52 0.15 3.12
CA PRO A 21 21.49 -0.51 2.23
C PRO A 21 21.09 -1.96 1.87
N ASP A 22 20.55 -2.69 2.84
CA ASP A 22 20.22 -4.11 2.70
C ASP A 22 19.04 -4.37 1.74
N THR A 23 18.22 -3.35 1.47
CA THR A 23 17.08 -3.42 0.54
C THR A 23 17.31 -2.65 -0.75
N ALA A 24 18.45 -1.99 -0.91
CA ALA A 24 18.75 -1.16 -2.09
C ALA A 24 18.66 -1.94 -3.41
N ALA A 25 19.07 -3.21 -3.41
CA ALA A 25 18.94 -4.08 -4.59
C ALA A 25 17.57 -4.74 -4.73
N LEU A 26 16.80 -4.87 -3.63
CA LEU A 26 15.47 -5.47 -3.63
C LEU A 26 14.43 -4.54 -4.28
N TYR A 27 14.51 -3.24 -3.99
CA TYR A 27 13.52 -2.27 -4.45
C TYR A 27 13.37 -2.22 -5.98
N PRO A 28 14.45 -2.16 -6.79
CA PRO A 28 14.31 -2.23 -8.25
C PRO A 28 13.75 -3.56 -8.74
N ARG A 29 14.06 -4.69 -8.09
CA ARG A 29 13.52 -6.01 -8.50
C ARG A 29 12.02 -6.12 -8.24
N ALA A 30 11.55 -5.48 -7.15
CA ALA A 30 10.14 -5.37 -6.83
C ALA A 30 9.36 -4.40 -7.75
N THR A 31 10.03 -3.43 -8.41
CA THR A 31 9.36 -2.35 -9.16
C THR A 31 9.67 -2.32 -10.66
N GLN A 32 10.66 -3.09 -11.14
CA GLN A 32 11.15 -3.00 -12.53
C GLN A 32 11.31 -4.40 -13.13
N SER A 33 10.23 -5.18 -13.07
CA SER A 33 10.18 -6.52 -13.63
C SER A 33 9.97 -6.50 -15.15
N ARG A 34 10.35 -7.60 -15.81
CA ARG A 34 10.07 -7.80 -17.24
C ARG A 34 8.58 -7.77 -17.56
N PHE A 35 7.74 -8.23 -16.63
CA PHE A 35 6.29 -8.15 -16.73
C PHE A 35 5.83 -6.69 -16.88
N LEU A 36 6.30 -5.80 -16.02
CA LEU A 36 5.96 -4.38 -16.04
C LEU A 36 6.48 -3.69 -17.31
N GLU A 37 7.66 -4.09 -17.78
CA GLU A 37 8.22 -3.58 -19.03
C GLU A 37 7.33 -3.92 -20.24
N LEU A 38 6.94 -5.19 -20.36
CA LEU A 38 6.05 -5.65 -21.44
C LEU A 38 4.65 -5.05 -21.32
N ALA A 39 4.13 -4.91 -20.10
CA ALA A 39 2.85 -4.27 -19.83
C ALA A 39 2.82 -2.82 -20.37
N GLY A 40 3.85 -2.04 -20.03
CA GLY A 40 4.02 -0.69 -20.54
C GLY A 40 4.17 -0.60 -22.05
N ALA A 41 4.88 -1.57 -22.66
CA ALA A 41 5.11 -1.62 -24.09
C ALA A 41 3.90 -2.12 -24.91
N GLY A 42 2.81 -2.57 -24.26
CA GLY A 42 1.64 -3.17 -24.95
C GLY A 42 1.89 -4.60 -25.47
N ARG A 43 2.94 -5.26 -24.94
CA ARG A 43 3.44 -6.56 -25.40
C ARG A 43 3.22 -7.68 -24.38
N LEU A 44 2.43 -7.41 -23.35
CA LEU A 44 2.04 -8.44 -22.39
C LEU A 44 0.79 -9.15 -22.91
N SER A 45 0.89 -10.44 -23.17
CA SER A 45 -0.26 -11.24 -23.62
C SER A 45 -1.41 -11.21 -22.62
N ARG A 46 -2.65 -11.28 -23.12
CA ARG A 46 -3.86 -11.45 -22.29
C ARG A 46 -3.79 -12.61 -21.30
N SER A 47 -3.13 -13.72 -21.65
CA SER A 47 -3.02 -14.88 -20.74
C SER A 47 -2.18 -14.57 -19.51
N HIS A 48 -1.03 -13.91 -19.67
CA HIS A 48 -0.20 -13.46 -18.55
C HIS A 48 -0.91 -12.39 -17.71
N LEU A 49 -1.63 -11.46 -18.35
CA LEU A 49 -2.48 -10.49 -17.64
C LEU A 49 -3.56 -11.19 -16.81
N SER A 50 -4.27 -12.15 -17.39
CA SER A 50 -5.34 -12.91 -16.70
C SER A 50 -4.78 -13.67 -15.49
N GLN A 51 -3.64 -14.33 -15.65
CA GLN A 51 -2.99 -15.07 -14.57
C GLN A 51 -2.61 -14.14 -13.41
N TRP A 52 -1.97 -13.01 -13.70
CA TRP A 52 -1.57 -12.04 -12.69
C TRP A 52 -2.79 -11.40 -12.01
N LEU A 53 -3.75 -10.89 -12.78
CA LEU A 53 -4.93 -10.19 -12.25
C LEU A 53 -5.82 -11.11 -11.39
N SER A 54 -5.87 -12.41 -11.72
CA SER A 54 -6.56 -13.40 -10.88
C SER A 54 -5.93 -13.52 -9.48
N GLN A 55 -4.60 -13.44 -9.39
CA GLN A 55 -3.89 -13.46 -8.11
C GLN A 55 -3.99 -12.11 -7.39
N ASP A 56 -3.98 -11.01 -8.12
CA ASP A 56 -4.18 -9.66 -7.59
C ASP A 56 -5.58 -9.46 -7.00
N ARG A 57 -6.59 -10.09 -7.60
CA ARG A 57 -7.94 -10.14 -7.03
C ARG A 57 -7.99 -10.88 -5.68
N LEU A 58 -7.28 -12.00 -5.53
CA LEU A 58 -7.20 -12.73 -4.25
C LEU A 58 -6.44 -11.92 -3.20
N TYR A 59 -5.37 -11.23 -3.61
CA TYR A 59 -4.63 -10.28 -2.78
C TYR A 59 -5.55 -9.16 -2.29
N ALA A 60 -6.30 -8.51 -3.18
CA ALA A 60 -7.23 -7.42 -2.86
C ALA A 60 -8.35 -7.88 -1.90
N GLN A 61 -8.85 -9.10 -2.05
CA GLN A 61 -9.81 -9.69 -1.11
C GLN A 61 -9.21 -9.88 0.30
N ALA A 62 -7.95 -10.27 0.40
CA ALA A 62 -7.27 -10.41 1.69
C ALA A 62 -6.92 -9.04 2.30
N TYR A 63 -6.58 -8.06 1.47
CA TYR A 63 -6.32 -6.68 1.88
C TYR A 63 -7.51 -6.07 2.64
N VAL A 64 -8.76 -6.39 2.25
CA VAL A 64 -9.97 -5.99 3.01
C VAL A 64 -9.89 -6.39 4.48
N ARG A 65 -9.48 -7.63 4.77
CA ARG A 65 -9.38 -8.17 6.13
C ARG A 65 -8.19 -7.55 6.88
N PHE A 66 -7.09 -7.30 6.18
CA PHE A 66 -5.94 -6.57 6.71
C PHE A 66 -6.31 -5.17 7.20
N ILE A 67 -7.00 -4.37 6.37
CA ILE A 67 -7.46 -3.04 6.78
C ILE A 67 -8.44 -3.12 7.96
N GLY A 68 -9.34 -4.11 7.98
CA GLY A 68 -10.19 -4.39 9.14
C GLY A 68 -9.39 -4.67 10.42
N GLY A 69 -8.29 -5.41 10.31
CA GLY A 69 -7.32 -5.63 11.39
C GLY A 69 -6.68 -4.34 11.88
N LEU A 70 -6.18 -3.50 10.97
CA LEU A 70 -5.58 -2.21 11.34
C LEU A 70 -6.57 -1.26 12.00
N LEU A 71 -7.80 -1.18 11.48
CA LEU A 71 -8.89 -0.39 12.07
C LEU A 71 -9.15 -0.81 13.52
N SER A 72 -9.06 -2.11 13.82
CA SER A 72 -9.24 -2.62 15.19
C SER A 72 -8.13 -2.21 16.17
N LEU A 73 -6.95 -1.83 15.67
CA LEU A 73 -5.82 -1.36 16.47
C LEU A 73 -5.83 0.15 16.74
N VAL A 74 -6.69 0.92 16.07
CA VAL A 74 -6.78 2.37 16.25
C VAL A 74 -7.56 2.71 17.51
N GLU A 75 -6.85 3.18 18.54
CA GLU A 75 -7.44 3.64 19.80
C GLU A 75 -7.83 5.13 19.71
N LEU A 76 -9.12 5.42 19.53
CA LEU A 76 -9.60 6.81 19.51
C LEU A 76 -9.55 7.46 20.91
N PRO A 77 -9.15 8.74 21.03
CA PRO A 77 -9.09 9.40 22.33
C PRO A 77 -10.49 9.57 22.96
N THR A 78 -10.63 9.27 24.26
CA THR A 78 -11.91 9.41 24.97
C THR A 78 -12.10 10.83 25.53
N PRO A 79 -13.30 11.43 25.45
CA PRO A 79 -13.52 12.77 26.00
C PRO A 79 -13.50 12.79 27.53
N ILE A 80 -12.70 13.68 28.11
CA ILE A 80 -12.78 14.06 29.53
C ILE A 80 -14.13 14.77 29.77
N ARG A 81 -14.94 14.28 30.72
CA ARG A 81 -16.23 14.90 31.07
C ARG A 81 -16.00 16.21 31.83
N TYR A 82 -16.29 17.34 31.18
CA TYR A 82 -16.49 18.62 31.85
C TYR A 82 -17.97 18.81 32.22
N GLY A 83 -18.26 19.32 33.42
CA GLY A 83 -19.63 19.65 33.88
C GLY A 83 -20.04 21.10 33.59
N GLY A 84 -21.33 21.35 33.32
CA GLY A 84 -21.93 22.70 33.22
C GLY A 84 -22.09 23.30 31.81
N ALA A 85 -22.57 24.54 31.69
CA ALA A 85 -22.80 25.23 30.40
C ALA A 85 -21.49 25.50 29.61
N ALA A 86 -20.36 25.64 30.31
CA ALA A 86 -19.02 25.65 29.70
C ALA A 86 -18.70 24.32 28.98
N ALA A 87 -19.34 23.21 29.38
CA ALA A 87 -19.15 21.92 28.74
C ALA A 87 -19.79 21.85 27.34
N ALA A 88 -20.79 22.65 27.00
CA ALA A 88 -21.38 22.62 25.66
C ALA A 88 -20.44 23.24 24.61
N HIS A 89 -19.91 24.44 24.89
CA HIS A 89 -18.89 25.08 24.05
C HIS A 89 -17.57 24.29 24.04
N ALA A 90 -17.15 23.76 25.20
CA ALA A 90 -15.99 22.87 25.27
C ALA A 90 -16.21 21.58 24.48
N LYS A 91 -17.41 20.97 24.49
CA LYS A 91 -17.74 19.78 23.69
C LYS A 91 -17.64 20.03 22.19
N ILE A 92 -18.13 21.18 21.69
CA ILE A 92 -18.04 21.50 20.25
C ILE A 92 -16.58 21.71 19.84
N LYS A 93 -15.83 22.53 20.59
CA LYS A 93 -14.40 22.77 20.33
C LYS A 93 -13.56 21.50 20.46
N MET A 94 -13.86 20.66 21.46
CA MET A 94 -13.20 19.37 21.68
C MET A 94 -13.54 18.37 20.58
N ARG A 95 -14.79 18.33 20.10
CA ARG A 95 -15.19 17.45 19.00
C ARG A 95 -14.49 17.84 17.69
N MET A 96 -14.34 19.14 17.41
CA MET A 96 -13.53 19.62 16.28
C MET A 96 -12.03 19.31 16.44
N SER A 97 -11.50 19.42 17.66
CA SER A 97 -10.10 19.06 17.97
C SER A 97 -9.85 17.55 17.92
N MET A 98 -10.83 16.73 18.31
CA MET A 98 -10.73 15.26 18.29
C MET A 98 -10.64 14.76 16.86
N THR A 99 -11.47 15.25 15.94
CA THR A 99 -11.40 14.89 14.51
C THR A 99 -10.11 15.33 13.81
N GLN A 100 -9.24 16.09 14.49
CA GLN A 100 -7.93 16.53 13.99
C GLN A 100 -6.75 15.76 14.62
N THR A 101 -6.99 14.78 15.48
CA THR A 101 -5.89 14.00 16.04
C THR A 101 -5.32 13.04 15.01
N LEU A 102 -4.08 12.59 15.23
CA LEU A 102 -3.42 11.65 14.35
C LEU A 102 -4.17 10.32 14.27
N GLU A 103 -4.76 9.85 15.37
CA GLU A 103 -5.57 8.62 15.40
C GLU A 103 -6.81 8.74 14.51
N TRP A 104 -7.48 9.90 14.51
CA TRP A 104 -8.60 10.16 13.61
C TRP A 104 -8.15 10.26 12.15
N ARG A 105 -7.00 10.89 11.88
CA ARG A 105 -6.43 10.95 10.53
C ARG A 105 -6.09 9.54 10.00
N ILE A 106 -5.48 8.69 10.83
CA ILE A 106 -5.20 7.29 10.50
C ILE A 106 -6.51 6.52 10.27
N LEU A 107 -7.53 6.72 11.10
CA LEU A 107 -8.83 6.07 10.93
C LEU A 107 -9.46 6.43 9.57
N GLU A 108 -9.49 7.72 9.21
CA GLU A 108 -10.05 8.18 7.93
C GLU A 108 -9.22 7.69 6.74
N MET A 109 -7.89 7.67 6.87
CA MET A 109 -7.00 7.09 5.85
C MET A 109 -7.28 5.59 5.65
N LEU A 110 -7.40 4.80 6.73
CA LEU A 110 -7.73 3.37 6.65
C LEU A 110 -9.15 3.14 6.10
N ARG A 111 -10.12 4.00 6.45
CA ARG A 111 -11.46 3.99 5.84
C ARG A 111 -11.35 4.21 4.33
N ALA A 112 -10.56 5.18 3.88
CA ALA A 112 -10.32 5.42 2.46
C ALA A 112 -9.63 4.22 1.78
N CYS A 113 -8.66 3.55 2.43
CA CYS A 113 -8.06 2.30 1.91
C CYS A 113 -9.13 1.24 1.63
N LEU A 114 -10.04 1.03 2.59
CA LEU A 114 -11.12 0.05 2.45
C LEU A 114 -12.08 0.43 1.32
N GLU A 115 -12.44 1.70 1.21
CA GLU A 115 -13.31 2.17 0.13
C GLU A 115 -12.63 2.05 -1.24
N ASN A 116 -11.33 2.32 -1.32
CA ASN A 116 -10.55 2.24 -2.55
C ASN A 116 -10.45 0.79 -3.03
N ILE A 117 -10.06 -0.15 -2.16
CA ILE A 117 -9.90 -1.56 -2.56
C ILE A 117 -11.23 -2.21 -2.95
N LEU A 118 -12.36 -1.79 -2.37
CA LEU A 118 -13.69 -2.26 -2.78
C LEU A 118 -14.09 -1.72 -4.16
N ARG A 119 -13.74 -0.47 -4.47
CA ARG A 119 -13.91 0.07 -5.83
C ARG A 119 -12.99 -0.63 -6.82
N GLU A 120 -11.76 -0.93 -6.42
CA GLU A 120 -10.78 -1.65 -7.23
C GLU A 120 -11.27 -3.06 -7.61
N LEU A 121 -11.83 -3.80 -6.64
CA LEU A 121 -12.44 -5.11 -6.91
C LEU A 121 -13.58 -5.02 -7.92
N ALA A 122 -14.42 -3.98 -7.88
CA ALA A 122 -15.46 -3.77 -8.88
C ALA A 122 -14.85 -3.39 -10.24
N PHE A 123 -13.85 -2.52 -10.25
CA PHE A 123 -13.11 -2.13 -11.44
C PHE A 123 -12.44 -3.32 -12.14
N PHE A 124 -11.95 -4.31 -11.39
CA PHE A 124 -11.42 -5.56 -11.94
C PHE A 124 -12.47 -6.34 -12.71
N GLU A 125 -13.65 -6.53 -12.13
CA GLU A 125 -14.75 -7.27 -12.75
C GLU A 125 -15.25 -6.56 -14.02
N ASP A 126 -15.44 -5.24 -13.95
CA ASP A 126 -15.92 -4.43 -15.08
C ASP A 126 -14.90 -4.43 -16.24
N THR A 127 -13.62 -4.19 -15.94
CA THR A 127 -12.54 -4.18 -16.94
C THR A 127 -12.31 -5.58 -17.51
N ALA A 128 -12.37 -6.62 -16.68
CA ALA A 128 -12.22 -7.99 -17.17
C ALA A 128 -13.34 -8.38 -18.14
N ALA A 129 -14.58 -7.98 -17.86
CA ALA A 129 -15.71 -8.20 -18.77
C ALA A 129 -15.54 -7.45 -20.10
N GLU A 130 -15.05 -6.20 -20.07
CA GLU A 130 -14.82 -5.39 -21.28
C GLU A 130 -13.73 -5.98 -22.18
N TYR A 131 -12.60 -6.41 -21.60
CA TYR A 131 -11.42 -6.86 -22.35
C TYR A 131 -11.31 -8.39 -22.50
N GLY A 132 -12.28 -9.15 -21.98
CA GLY A 132 -12.32 -10.60 -22.03
C GLY A 132 -11.20 -11.27 -21.22
N ILE A 133 -10.88 -10.72 -20.04
CA ILE A 133 -9.86 -11.24 -19.13
C ILE A 133 -10.51 -12.26 -18.17
N ASP A 134 -9.83 -13.38 -17.94
CA ASP A 134 -10.28 -14.39 -16.99
C ASP A 134 -9.72 -14.11 -15.59
N LEU A 135 -10.61 -13.81 -14.63
CA LEU A 135 -10.27 -13.54 -13.22
C LEU A 135 -10.17 -14.80 -12.34
N ALA A 136 -10.21 -15.99 -12.95
CA ALA A 136 -9.95 -17.28 -12.31
C ALA A 136 -8.88 -18.08 -13.08
N SER A 137 -7.99 -17.39 -13.78
CA SER A 137 -6.96 -18.02 -14.60
C SER A 137 -5.83 -18.61 -13.75
N MET A 138 -5.46 -19.86 -14.08
CA MET A 138 -4.42 -20.65 -13.40
C MET A 138 -3.07 -20.66 -14.15
N GLY A 139 -2.99 -19.97 -15.28
CA GLY A 139 -1.89 -20.13 -16.23
C GLY A 139 -1.90 -21.50 -16.94
N PRO A 140 -0.97 -21.75 -17.87
CA PRO A 140 -1.01 -22.90 -18.78
C PRO A 140 -0.68 -24.27 -18.15
N ALA A 141 -0.42 -24.37 -16.84
CA ALA A 141 0.27 -25.53 -16.25
C ALA A 141 -0.40 -26.19 -15.03
N SER A 142 -1.66 -25.88 -14.68
CA SER A 142 -2.27 -26.41 -13.46
C SER A 142 -3.67 -27.01 -13.65
N ASP A 143 -3.78 -28.31 -13.38
CA ASP A 143 -5.04 -29.06 -13.21
C ASP A 143 -5.68 -28.88 -11.82
N ALA A 144 -5.08 -28.07 -10.94
CA ALA A 144 -5.62 -27.78 -9.61
C ALA A 144 -6.81 -26.80 -9.64
N ALA A 145 -7.63 -26.82 -8.60
CA ALA A 145 -8.68 -25.82 -8.39
C ALA A 145 -8.07 -24.41 -8.21
N PHE A 146 -8.73 -23.39 -8.77
CA PHE A 146 -8.31 -22.00 -8.66
C PHE A 146 -8.04 -21.58 -7.20
N GLY A 147 -6.89 -20.94 -6.97
CA GLY A 147 -6.46 -20.53 -5.64
C GLY A 147 -5.18 -19.69 -5.63
N PRO A 148 -4.74 -19.24 -4.43
CA PRO A 148 -3.56 -18.42 -4.30
C PRO A 148 -2.29 -19.23 -4.55
N ASN A 149 -1.41 -18.68 -5.39
CA ASN A 149 -0.05 -19.16 -5.57
C ASN A 149 0.80 -18.93 -4.30
N GLU A 150 2.07 -19.32 -4.31
CA GLU A 150 2.96 -19.20 -3.14
C GLU A 150 3.09 -17.76 -2.65
N THR A 151 3.37 -16.81 -3.54
CA THR A 151 3.53 -15.38 -3.19
C THR A 151 2.24 -14.79 -2.66
N THR A 152 1.11 -14.99 -3.36
CA THR A 152 -0.20 -14.49 -2.95
C THR A 152 -0.61 -15.09 -1.60
N ARG A 153 -0.27 -16.36 -1.34
CA ARG A 153 -0.46 -16.97 -0.02
C ARG A 153 0.41 -16.31 1.05
N GLY A 154 1.67 -16.00 0.74
CA GLY A 154 2.55 -15.23 1.62
C GLY A 154 1.96 -13.87 2.00
N TYR A 155 1.33 -13.18 1.05
CA TYR A 155 0.60 -11.94 1.33
C TYR A 155 -0.64 -12.16 2.19
N ILE A 156 -1.45 -13.17 1.88
CA ILE A 156 -2.63 -13.53 2.67
C ILE A 156 -2.23 -13.81 4.13
N ASP A 157 -1.16 -14.59 4.35
CA ASP A 157 -0.67 -14.93 5.68
C ASP A 157 -0.13 -13.69 6.42
N LEU A 158 0.59 -12.80 5.71
CA LEU A 158 1.06 -11.52 6.26
C LEU A 158 -0.12 -10.64 6.70
N PHE A 159 -1.13 -10.48 5.84
CA PHE A 159 -2.35 -9.73 6.10
C PHE A 159 -3.16 -10.31 7.27
N ASP A 160 -3.29 -11.63 7.31
CA ASP A 160 -4.04 -12.33 8.34
C ASP A 160 -3.35 -12.30 9.69
N SER A 161 -2.04 -12.07 9.73
CA SER A 161 -1.31 -11.85 10.99
C SER A 161 -1.78 -10.61 11.77
N PHE A 162 -2.46 -9.67 11.10
CA PHE A 162 -3.10 -8.50 11.72
C PHE A 162 -4.59 -8.73 12.07
N GLY A 163 -5.17 -9.86 11.63
CA GLY A 163 -6.53 -10.25 11.95
C GLY A 163 -6.64 -10.95 13.31
N GLY A 164 -7.48 -10.44 14.21
CA GLY A 164 -8.08 -11.28 15.26
C GLY A 164 -7.24 -11.61 16.50
N LYS A 165 -6.16 -10.89 16.82
CA LYS A 165 -5.50 -11.01 18.15
C LYS A 165 -5.83 -9.82 19.06
N VAL A 166 -7.12 -9.64 19.35
CA VAL A 166 -7.53 -8.97 20.59
C VAL A 166 -7.52 -10.04 21.69
N GLY A 167 -6.33 -10.35 22.22
CA GLY A 167 -6.13 -11.34 23.26
C GLY A 167 -4.83 -11.04 24.01
N GLY A 168 -4.81 -10.67 25.29
CA GLY A 168 -5.89 -10.69 26.26
C GLY A 168 -5.73 -9.61 27.32
N GLY A 169 -6.82 -9.37 28.05
CA GLY A 169 -6.86 -8.53 29.23
C GLY A 169 -6.05 -9.15 30.38
N GLY A 170 -4.73 -9.08 30.26
CA GLY A 170 -3.81 -9.15 31.38
C GLY A 170 -3.67 -7.75 31.99
N GLU A 171 -3.64 -7.68 33.31
CA GLU A 171 -3.81 -6.47 34.15
C GLU A 171 -2.72 -5.39 34.00
N ASP A 172 -1.79 -5.51 33.07
CA ASP A 172 -0.77 -4.50 32.75
C ASP A 172 -1.19 -3.66 31.53
N ASN A 173 -2.05 -2.66 31.77
CA ASN A 173 -2.59 -1.76 30.74
C ASN A 173 -1.51 -1.04 29.89
N ASN A 174 -0.30 -0.87 30.41
CA ASN A 174 0.76 -0.13 29.71
C ASN A 174 1.47 -0.99 28.65
N SER A 175 1.83 -2.24 28.98
CA SER A 175 2.50 -3.15 28.03
C SER A 175 1.57 -3.54 26.87
N ASN A 176 0.27 -3.70 27.14
CA ASN A 176 -0.69 -4.02 26.09
C ASN A 176 -0.87 -2.85 25.09
N LYS A 177 -0.83 -1.61 25.57
CA LYS A 177 -0.94 -0.41 24.74
C LYS A 177 0.28 -0.21 23.83
N ASP A 178 1.48 -0.44 24.36
CA ASP A 178 2.71 -0.33 23.57
C ASP A 178 2.80 -1.45 22.52
N ASN A 179 2.31 -2.65 22.85
CA ASN A 179 2.16 -3.74 21.89
C ASN A 179 1.18 -3.39 20.75
N ASN A 180 0.03 -2.80 21.05
CA ASN A 180 -0.95 -2.36 20.04
C ASN A 180 -0.36 -1.28 19.12
N LYS A 181 0.33 -0.28 19.68
CA LYS A 181 1.00 0.75 18.88
C LYS A 181 2.05 0.16 17.96
N MET A 182 2.85 -0.80 18.44
CA MET A 182 3.87 -1.45 17.62
C MET A 182 3.23 -2.33 16.54
N ALA A 183 2.13 -3.02 16.84
CA ALA A 183 1.36 -3.77 15.85
C ALA A 183 0.78 -2.84 14.77
N LEU A 184 0.19 -1.71 15.16
CA LEU A 184 -0.32 -0.71 14.23
C LEU A 184 0.81 -0.12 13.38
N LEU A 185 1.97 0.18 13.97
CA LEU A 185 3.14 0.66 13.23
C LEU A 185 3.57 -0.32 12.15
N ARG A 186 3.72 -1.61 12.51
CA ARG A 186 4.06 -2.67 11.54
C ARG A 186 3.04 -2.74 10.40
N GLY A 187 1.75 -2.64 10.74
CA GLY A 187 0.66 -2.60 9.79
C GLY A 187 0.73 -1.41 8.84
N LEU A 188 0.99 -0.22 9.36
CA LEU A 188 1.16 0.99 8.55
C LEU A 188 2.40 0.92 7.65
N VAL A 189 3.48 0.26 8.10
CA VAL A 189 4.65 -0.02 7.24
C VAL A 189 4.26 -0.96 6.10
N VAL A 190 3.54 -2.06 6.37
CA VAL A 190 3.04 -2.95 5.30
C VAL A 190 2.21 -2.15 4.30
N LEU A 191 1.19 -1.43 4.80
CA LEU A 191 0.27 -0.63 3.98
C LEU A 191 1.00 0.38 3.10
N TRP A 192 1.87 1.20 3.68
CA TRP A 192 2.62 2.19 2.90
C TRP A 192 3.54 1.52 1.88
N THR A 193 4.24 0.45 2.27
CA THR A 193 5.20 -0.20 1.38
C THR A 193 4.52 -0.82 0.17
N THR A 194 3.41 -1.54 0.37
CA THR A 194 2.65 -2.15 -0.73
C THR A 194 2.17 -1.09 -1.71
N GLU A 195 1.54 -0.01 -1.21
CA GLU A 195 0.98 1.05 -2.06
C GLU A 195 2.07 1.84 -2.80
N LYS A 196 3.20 2.11 -2.12
CA LYS A 196 4.33 2.83 -2.70
C LYS A 196 5.05 2.01 -3.77
N VAL A 197 5.30 0.73 -3.52
CA VAL A 197 5.95 -0.17 -4.48
C VAL A 197 5.03 -0.39 -5.69
N TYR A 198 3.73 -0.55 -5.47
CA TYR A 198 2.75 -0.68 -6.54
C TYR A 198 2.70 0.56 -7.43
N LEU A 199 2.65 1.76 -6.84
CA LEU A 199 2.73 3.03 -7.57
C LEU A 199 4.01 3.12 -8.41
N ASP A 200 5.17 2.83 -7.82
CA ASP A 200 6.45 2.95 -8.53
C ASP A 200 6.59 1.92 -9.65
N ALA A 201 6.08 0.70 -9.44
CA ALA A 201 6.00 -0.34 -10.45
C ALA A 201 5.19 0.10 -11.68
N TRP A 202 4.02 0.68 -11.47
CA TRP A 202 3.17 1.14 -12.57
C TRP A 202 3.66 2.43 -13.21
N LEU A 203 4.33 3.32 -12.46
CA LEU A 203 5.03 4.47 -13.03
C LEU A 203 6.18 4.02 -13.94
N TYR A 204 6.93 2.98 -13.54
CA TYR A 204 7.94 2.37 -14.40
C TYR A 204 7.33 1.79 -15.68
N ALA A 205 6.23 1.02 -15.58
CA ALA A 205 5.52 0.49 -16.74
C ALA A 205 5.04 1.62 -17.68
N ALA A 206 4.40 2.66 -17.13
CA ALA A 206 3.94 3.82 -17.89
C ALA A 206 5.08 4.51 -18.66
N ALA A 207 6.28 4.56 -18.08
CA ALA A 207 7.45 5.13 -18.74
C ALA A 207 7.90 4.30 -19.97
N GLN A 208 7.78 2.97 -19.91
CA GLN A 208 8.18 2.10 -21.04
C GLN A 208 7.31 2.34 -22.27
N GLY A 209 6.01 2.56 -22.09
CA GLY A 209 5.07 2.84 -23.19
C GLY A 209 5.43 4.09 -23.99
N ARG A 210 5.98 5.12 -23.31
CA ARG A 210 6.42 6.39 -23.95
C ARG A 210 7.72 6.23 -24.74
N SER A 211 8.57 5.28 -24.36
CA SER A 211 9.82 5.01 -25.07
C SER A 211 9.60 4.18 -26.34
N SER A 212 8.59 3.31 -26.36
CA SER A 212 8.20 2.54 -27.54
C SER A 212 7.49 3.35 -28.62
N SER A 213 6.94 4.53 -28.31
CA SER A 213 6.25 5.41 -29.28
C SER A 213 7.17 6.46 -29.95
N GLY A 214 8.49 6.24 -29.94
CA GLY A 214 9.48 7.19 -30.46
C GLY A 214 9.36 7.50 -31.95
N GLY A 215 8.87 8.70 -32.29
CA GLY A 215 9.20 9.37 -33.56
C GLY A 215 8.13 10.21 -34.27
N GLY A 216 6.90 10.33 -33.74
CA GLY A 216 5.81 11.02 -34.44
C GLY A 216 5.16 12.13 -33.62
N SER A 217 5.51 13.38 -33.90
CA SER A 217 4.80 14.54 -33.38
C SER A 217 3.44 14.69 -34.08
N SER A 218 2.40 13.98 -33.64
CA SER A 218 1.01 14.29 -33.97
C SER A 218 0.06 13.93 -32.83
N LYS A 219 -0.65 14.93 -32.34
CA LYS A 219 -1.54 14.91 -31.16
C LYS A 219 -2.86 14.12 -31.34
N ASP A 220 -2.98 13.29 -32.37
CA ASP A 220 -4.26 12.69 -32.78
C ASP A 220 -4.20 11.16 -33.05
N VAL A 221 -3.28 10.39 -32.44
CA VAL A 221 -3.11 8.94 -32.75
C VAL A 221 -3.29 7.99 -31.54
N ASP A 222 -3.56 8.48 -30.34
CA ASP A 222 -3.55 7.63 -29.12
C ASP A 222 -4.69 6.59 -29.03
N GLN A 223 -5.71 6.64 -29.89
CA GLN A 223 -6.82 5.69 -29.85
C GLN A 223 -6.55 4.38 -30.62
N ASP A 224 -5.76 4.40 -31.69
CA ASP A 224 -5.57 3.23 -32.57
C ASP A 224 -4.39 2.33 -32.17
N ALA A 225 -3.30 2.89 -31.63
CA ALA A 225 -2.08 2.11 -31.30
C ALA A 225 -2.27 1.09 -30.17
N SER A 226 -3.27 1.28 -29.31
CA SER A 226 -3.62 0.37 -28.21
C SER A 226 -4.72 -0.63 -28.57
N SER A 227 -5.19 -0.64 -29.83
CA SER A 227 -6.00 -1.75 -30.37
C SER A 227 -5.12 -2.94 -30.82
N GLU A 228 -3.82 -2.70 -31.02
CA GLU A 228 -2.80 -3.70 -31.36
C GLU A 228 -2.13 -4.33 -30.14
N ASP A 229 -2.48 -3.90 -28.92
CA ASP A 229 -1.91 -4.44 -27.68
C ASP A 229 -2.26 -5.92 -27.54
N GLU A 230 -1.29 -6.72 -27.07
CA GLU A 230 -1.47 -8.17 -26.94
C GLU A 230 -2.53 -8.57 -25.88
N ASP A 231 -2.89 -7.65 -24.98
CA ASP A 231 -4.00 -7.78 -24.03
C ASP A 231 -5.32 -7.15 -24.53
N GLY A 232 -5.31 -6.47 -25.68
CA GLY A 232 -6.43 -5.68 -26.20
C GLY A 232 -6.49 -4.24 -25.69
N GLY A 233 -5.46 -3.79 -24.97
CA GLY A 233 -5.29 -2.43 -24.47
C GLY A 233 -5.67 -2.27 -23.01
N ALA A 234 -6.06 -3.33 -22.32
CA ALA A 234 -6.54 -3.28 -20.93
C ALA A 234 -5.55 -2.60 -20.00
N LEU A 235 -4.26 -2.96 -20.09
CA LEU A 235 -3.22 -2.37 -19.26
C LEU A 235 -3.05 -0.88 -19.55
N ARG A 236 -2.84 -0.49 -20.81
CA ARG A 236 -2.48 0.89 -21.15
C ARG A 236 -3.67 1.86 -21.14
N LYS A 237 -4.89 1.38 -21.39
CA LYS A 237 -6.11 2.20 -21.43
C LYS A 237 -6.83 2.29 -20.09
N ALA A 238 -6.80 1.25 -19.27
CA ALA A 238 -7.57 1.20 -18.03
C ALA A 238 -6.67 1.13 -16.78
N PHE A 239 -5.90 0.05 -16.64
CA PHE A 239 -5.20 -0.27 -15.40
C PHE A 239 -4.04 0.69 -15.07
N ILE A 240 -3.10 0.91 -15.99
CA ILE A 240 -1.94 1.78 -15.78
C ILE A 240 -2.39 3.23 -15.48
N PRO A 241 -3.35 3.83 -16.22
CA PRO A 241 -3.87 5.16 -15.87
C PRO A 241 -4.49 5.24 -14.48
N ASN A 242 -5.21 4.19 -14.03
CA ASN A 242 -5.80 4.13 -12.69
C ASN A 242 -4.71 4.19 -11.60
N TRP A 243 -3.71 3.32 -11.69
CA TRP A 243 -2.64 3.18 -10.69
C TRP A 243 -1.50 4.18 -10.81
N THR A 244 -1.53 5.05 -11.82
CA THR A 244 -0.56 6.16 -11.95
C THR A 244 -1.22 7.54 -11.87
N SER A 245 -2.52 7.56 -11.52
CA SER A 245 -3.31 8.77 -11.38
C SER A 245 -2.77 9.67 -10.25
N ASP A 246 -3.04 10.97 -10.36
CA ASP A 246 -2.66 11.93 -9.31
C ASP A 246 -3.46 11.71 -8.01
N GLU A 247 -4.67 11.17 -8.12
CA GLU A 247 -5.46 10.72 -6.97
C GLU A 247 -4.72 9.63 -6.20
N PHE A 248 -4.24 8.59 -6.91
CA PHE A 248 -3.51 7.49 -6.28
C PHE A 248 -2.17 7.98 -5.68
N LYS A 249 -1.41 8.83 -6.38
CA LYS A 249 -0.18 9.44 -5.83
C LYS A 249 -0.44 10.21 -4.54
N THR A 250 -1.49 11.04 -4.54
CA THR A 250 -1.87 11.84 -3.35
C THR A 250 -2.25 10.93 -2.19
N PHE A 251 -2.96 9.83 -2.49
CA PHE A 251 -3.32 8.83 -1.50
C PHE A 251 -2.09 8.13 -0.90
N VAL A 252 -1.11 7.71 -1.71
CA VAL A 252 0.16 7.13 -1.20
C VAL A 252 0.92 8.11 -0.29
N GLU A 253 0.96 9.40 -0.64
CA GLU A 253 1.58 10.43 0.20
C GLU A 253 0.80 10.67 1.51
N GLU A 254 -0.52 10.49 1.51
CA GLU A 254 -1.31 10.55 2.75
C GLU A 254 -0.97 9.40 3.70
N ILE A 255 -0.79 8.18 3.17
CA ILE A 255 -0.35 7.03 3.96
C ILE A 255 1.05 7.28 4.52
N ARG A 256 1.98 7.78 3.70
CA ARG A 256 3.33 8.18 4.13
C ARG A 256 3.27 9.17 5.29
N GLY A 257 2.49 10.24 5.14
CA GLY A 257 2.32 11.26 6.17
C GLY A 257 1.76 10.71 7.47
N CYS A 258 0.79 9.79 7.41
CA CYS A 258 0.28 9.10 8.59
C CYS A 258 1.34 8.23 9.27
N LEU A 259 2.07 7.43 8.50
CA LEU A 259 3.12 6.54 9.00
C LEU A 259 4.26 7.31 9.66
N ASP A 260 4.80 8.35 9.01
CA ASP A 260 5.91 9.15 9.55
C ASP A 260 5.52 9.84 10.87
N ASN A 261 4.33 10.42 10.93
CA ASN A 261 3.82 11.05 12.15
C ASN A 261 3.59 10.01 13.27
N PHE A 262 3.07 8.83 12.92
CA PHE A 262 2.83 7.77 13.90
C PHE A 262 4.13 7.19 14.44
N ALA A 263 5.12 6.96 13.57
CA ALA A 263 6.46 6.54 13.97
C ALA A 263 7.11 7.54 14.93
N ALA A 264 6.93 8.86 14.70
CA ALA A 264 7.41 9.88 15.62
C ALA A 264 6.77 9.79 17.01
N VAL A 265 5.47 9.47 17.10
CA VAL A 265 4.77 9.24 18.37
C VAL A 265 5.28 7.97 19.07
N VAL A 266 5.48 6.87 18.33
CA VAL A 266 6.00 5.61 18.91
C VAL A 266 7.41 5.81 19.48
N ARG A 267 8.29 6.53 18.77
CA ARG A 267 9.66 6.85 19.24
C ARG A 267 9.68 7.63 20.55
N GLN A 268 8.74 8.56 20.77
CA GLN A 268 8.67 9.34 22.02
C GLN A 268 8.36 8.48 23.24
N GLY A 269 7.74 7.31 23.05
CA GLY A 269 7.48 6.34 24.12
C GLY A 269 8.65 5.38 24.37
N GLN A 270 9.71 5.44 23.58
CA GLN A 270 10.90 4.59 23.70
C GLN A 270 12.08 5.34 24.29
N ASP A 271 13.04 4.61 24.86
CA ASP A 271 14.33 5.19 25.24
C ASP A 271 15.02 5.78 24.01
N ALA A 272 15.60 6.98 24.15
CA ALA A 272 16.18 7.74 23.04
C ALA A 272 17.32 7.02 22.28
N SER A 273 17.86 5.93 22.83
CA SER A 273 18.89 5.07 22.22
C SER A 273 18.33 3.82 21.53
N SER A 274 17.01 3.63 21.50
CA SER A 274 16.37 2.47 20.87
C SER A 274 16.14 2.74 19.38
N ASP A 275 16.82 1.97 18.51
CA ASP A 275 16.49 1.87 17.08
C ASP A 275 15.41 0.79 16.83
N GLY A 276 14.64 0.42 17.86
CA GLY A 276 13.64 -0.64 17.76
C GLY A 276 12.56 -0.36 16.72
N THR A 277 12.15 0.90 16.55
CA THR A 277 11.18 1.30 15.53
C THR A 277 11.73 1.10 14.12
N GLU A 278 12.93 1.60 13.84
CA GLU A 278 13.59 1.49 12.53
C GLU A 278 13.92 0.04 12.19
N ALA A 279 14.44 -0.73 13.14
CA ALA A 279 14.77 -2.14 12.93
C ALA A 279 13.53 -2.98 12.61
N VAL A 280 12.45 -2.82 13.37
CA VAL A 280 11.18 -3.52 13.11
C VAL A 280 10.57 -3.10 11.78
N ALA A 281 10.56 -1.80 11.47
CA ALA A 281 10.05 -1.30 10.20
C ALA A 281 10.89 -1.79 9.01
N GLY A 282 12.22 -1.84 9.16
CA GLY A 282 13.14 -2.35 8.14
C GLY A 282 12.90 -3.82 7.80
N GLU A 283 12.65 -4.66 8.81
CA GLU A 283 12.31 -6.07 8.59
C GLU A 283 10.99 -6.23 7.84
N VAL A 284 9.96 -5.48 8.24
CA VAL A 284 8.65 -5.50 7.56
C VAL A 284 8.78 -5.00 6.12
N PHE A 285 9.50 -3.89 5.91
CA PHE A 285 9.78 -3.33 4.58
C PHE A 285 10.47 -4.35 3.68
N ARG A 286 11.53 -5.01 4.17
CA ARG A 286 12.23 -6.07 3.46
C ARG A 286 11.31 -7.24 3.12
N GLN A 287 10.48 -7.68 4.07
CA GLN A 287 9.53 -8.78 3.85
C GLN A 287 8.55 -8.45 2.71
N VAL A 288 8.00 -7.22 2.70
CA VAL A 288 7.09 -6.78 1.63
C VAL A 288 7.82 -6.73 0.29
N LEU A 289 9.03 -6.18 0.21
CA LEU A 289 9.79 -6.14 -1.05
C LEU A 289 10.08 -7.52 -1.64
N LEU A 290 10.31 -8.54 -0.80
CA LEU A 290 10.49 -9.92 -1.25
C LEU A 290 9.20 -10.52 -1.82
N LEU A 291 8.05 -10.20 -1.21
CA LEU A 291 6.75 -10.60 -1.74
C LEU A 291 6.44 -9.89 -3.05
N GLU A 292 6.67 -8.58 -3.14
CA GLU A 292 6.51 -7.79 -4.38
C GLU A 292 7.38 -8.32 -5.52
N GLU A 293 8.65 -8.64 -5.26
CA GLU A 293 9.54 -9.26 -6.26
C GLU A 293 8.95 -10.58 -6.81
N GLY A 294 8.38 -11.41 -5.94
CA GLY A 294 7.77 -12.68 -6.32
C GLY A 294 6.35 -12.57 -6.88
N PHE A 295 5.74 -11.38 -6.88
CA PHE A 295 4.34 -11.18 -7.27
C PHE A 295 4.18 -11.06 -8.78
N TRP A 296 5.18 -10.49 -9.45
CA TRP A 296 5.22 -10.36 -10.90
C TRP A 296 5.54 -11.70 -11.57
N PRO A 297 4.69 -12.22 -12.47
CA PRO A 297 4.97 -13.47 -13.17
C PRO A 297 6.26 -13.40 -13.99
N ALA A 298 7.00 -14.51 -14.04
CA ALA A 298 8.07 -14.68 -15.00
C ALA A 298 7.48 -14.74 -16.42
N VAL A 299 7.95 -13.83 -17.28
CA VAL A 299 7.51 -13.72 -18.68
C VAL A 299 8.73 -13.64 -19.59
N GLN A 300 8.61 -14.16 -20.81
CA GLN A 300 9.67 -14.17 -21.83
C GLN A 300 9.63 -12.90 -22.69
#